data_AF-A0A7W9MXD1-F1
#
_entry.id   AF-A0A7W9MXD1-F1
#
_cell.length_a   1.000
_cell.length_b   1.000
_cell.length_c   1.000
_cell.angle_alpha   90.00
_cell.angle_beta   90.00
_cell.angle_gamma   90.00
#
_symmetry.space_group_name_H-M   'P 1'
#
loop_
_entity.id
_entity.type
_entity.pdbx_description
1 polymer ?
#
loop_
_entity_poly.entity_id
_entity_poly.type
_entity_poly.pdbx_seq_one_letter_code
_entity_poly.pdbx_strand_id
1 'polypeptide(L)'
;MVICTGTCGDHEWVGLPDDEPECEESDDRRKAQICIGQRVASGDYGRGTVVAVFGDQAQVMWDKPMLVGTTNRLFTHDRIFVERLTRLHPNEGESPGA
;
A
#
# COMPACT_ATOMS: atom_id res chain seq x y z
N MET A 1 -17.69 11.59 -38.31
CA MET A 1 -16.81 10.45 -38.00
C MET A 1 -16.02 10.81 -36.74
N VAL A 2 -16.46 10.29 -35.59
CA VAL A 2 -15.67 10.24 -34.34
C VAL A 2 -16.11 8.93 -33.68
N ILE A 3 -15.15 8.05 -33.37
CA ILE A 3 -15.38 6.70 -32.86
C ILE A 3 -14.64 6.62 -31.52
N CYS A 4 -15.38 6.44 -30.43
CA CYS A 4 -14.82 6.11 -29.12
C CYS A 4 -14.62 4.60 -29.03
N THR A 5 -13.40 4.15 -28.75
CA THR A 5 -13.09 2.73 -28.52
C THR A 5 -12.54 2.56 -27.11
N GLY A 6 -13.29 1.90 -26.24
CA GLY A 6 -12.83 1.43 -24.94
C GLY A 6 -12.58 -0.08 -24.93
N THR A 7 -11.75 -0.54 -23.99
CA THR A 7 -11.85 -1.90 -23.46
C THR A 7 -11.75 -1.83 -21.94
N CYS A 8 -12.80 -1.27 -21.32
CA CYS A 8 -13.30 -1.71 -20.03
C CYS A 8 -14.42 -2.70 -20.35
N GLY A 9 -14.54 -3.79 -19.59
CA GLY A 9 -15.39 -4.94 -19.89
C GLY A 9 -16.81 -4.59 -20.36
N ASP A 10 -17.25 -5.36 -21.35
CA ASP A 10 -18.57 -5.39 -21.96
C ASP A 10 -19.70 -5.31 -20.92
N HIS A 11 -20.31 -4.13 -20.79
CA HIS A 11 -21.69 -3.98 -20.34
C HIS A 11 -22.25 -2.72 -20.98
N GLU A 12 -23.04 -2.96 -22.02
CA GLU A 12 -23.93 -2.00 -22.65
C GLU A 12 -25.05 -1.67 -21.66
N TRP A 13 -24.96 -0.53 -20.98
CA TRP A 13 -26.05 -0.07 -20.11
C TRP A 13 -27.15 0.55 -20.97
N VAL A 14 -28.01 -0.30 -21.53
CA VAL A 14 -29.32 0.12 -22.03
C VAL A 14 -30.18 0.42 -20.81
N GLY A 15 -30.31 1.70 -20.46
CA GLY A 15 -31.10 2.12 -19.31
C GLY A 15 -32.56 1.69 -19.45
N LEU A 16 -32.99 0.75 -18.59
CA LEU A 16 -34.38 0.51 -18.24
C LEU A 16 -34.67 1.30 -16.94
N PRO A 17 -35.73 2.13 -16.90
CA PRO A 17 -36.00 2.98 -15.75
C PRO A 17 -36.87 2.23 -14.73
N ASP A 18 -36.30 1.28 -13.99
CA ASP A 18 -36.81 0.81 -12.69
C ASP A 18 -35.81 -0.19 -12.11
N ASP A 19 -34.66 0.29 -11.64
CA ASP A 19 -33.85 -0.51 -10.73
C ASP A 19 -33.13 0.52 -9.86
N GLU A 20 -33.64 0.66 -8.63
CA GLU A 20 -32.89 1.35 -7.58
C GLU A 20 -31.49 0.77 -7.59
N PRO A 21 -30.41 1.56 -7.67
CA PRO A 21 -29.10 1.01 -7.41
C PRO A 21 -29.11 0.60 -5.94
N GLU A 22 -29.46 -0.67 -5.67
CA GLU A 22 -28.93 -1.38 -4.52
C GLU A 22 -27.42 -1.21 -4.67
N CYS A 23 -26.91 -0.26 -3.89
CA CYS A 23 -25.51 -0.02 -3.75
C CYS A 23 -24.99 -1.28 -3.06
N GLU A 24 -24.71 -2.33 -3.85
CA GLU A 24 -23.94 -3.47 -3.40
C GLU A 24 -22.72 -2.87 -2.72
N GLU A 25 -22.72 -2.91 -1.39
CA GLU A 25 -21.57 -2.66 -0.55
C GLU A 25 -20.52 -3.66 -1.00
N SER A 26 -19.78 -3.31 -2.05
CA SER A 26 -18.61 -4.01 -2.53
C SER A 26 -17.55 -3.84 -1.45
N ASP A 27 -17.67 -4.70 -0.43
CA ASP A 27 -16.73 -5.06 0.61
C ASP A 27 -15.45 -4.21 0.57
N ASP A 28 -15.49 -3.05 1.22
CA ASP A 28 -14.39 -2.09 1.35
C ASP A 28 -13.27 -2.63 2.27
N ARG A 29 -13.00 -3.95 2.22
CA ARG A 29 -11.78 -4.57 2.71
C ARG A 29 -10.66 -4.32 1.70
N ARG A 30 -10.36 -3.04 1.45
CA ARG A 30 -9.09 -2.63 0.84
C ARG A 30 -7.96 -3.03 1.80
N LYS A 31 -7.60 -4.32 1.81
CA LYS A 31 -6.35 -4.79 2.40
C LYS A 31 -5.27 -3.89 1.83
N ALA A 32 -4.68 -3.09 2.69
CA ALA A 32 -3.81 -2.02 2.27
C ALA A 32 -2.64 -2.66 1.51
N GLN A 33 -2.64 -2.55 0.18
CA GLN A 33 -1.67 -3.26 -0.66
C GLN A 33 -0.25 -2.79 -0.30
N ILE A 34 0.61 -3.73 0.12
CA ILE A 34 2.02 -3.44 0.44
C ILE A 34 2.79 -3.42 -0.88
N CYS A 35 3.48 -2.32 -1.13
CA CYS A 35 4.33 -2.18 -2.31
C CYS A 35 5.82 -2.21 -1.92
N ILE A 36 6.65 -2.81 -2.77
CA ILE A 36 8.11 -2.71 -2.66
C ILE A 36 8.50 -1.24 -2.93
N GLY A 37 9.47 -0.72 -2.16
CA GLY A 37 9.88 0.69 -2.16
C GLY A 37 9.03 1.58 -1.25
N GLN A 38 7.95 1.06 -0.66
CA GLN A 38 7.11 1.83 0.24
C GLN A 38 7.87 2.20 1.53
N ARG A 39 7.81 3.48 1.91
CA ARG A 39 8.31 3.96 3.20
C ARG A 39 7.28 3.68 4.29
N VAL A 40 7.77 3.14 5.41
CA VAL A 40 6.94 2.75 6.55
C VAL A 40 7.53 3.29 7.84
N ALA A 41 6.68 3.51 8.83
CA ALA A 41 7.06 3.87 10.19
C ALA A 41 6.39 2.95 11.21
N SER A 42 7.19 2.54 12.20
CA SER A 42 6.79 1.78 13.37
C SER A 42 7.17 2.55 14.63
N GLY A 43 6.32 2.51 15.65
CA GLY A 43 6.65 3.09 16.96
C GLY A 43 7.88 2.41 17.59
N ASP A 44 7.97 1.09 17.45
CA ASP A 44 9.03 0.28 18.05
C ASP A 44 10.36 0.31 17.27
N TYR A 45 10.29 0.44 15.94
CA TYR A 45 11.44 0.24 15.04
C TYR A 45 11.87 1.50 14.28
N GLY A 46 11.10 2.58 14.37
CA GLY A 46 11.35 3.82 13.64
C GLY A 46 10.94 3.71 12.18
N ARG A 47 11.73 4.32 11.28
CA ARG A 47 11.42 4.41 9.85
C ARG A 47 12.13 3.32 9.07
N GLY A 48 11.49 2.81 8.02
CA GLY A 48 12.05 1.79 7.15
C GLY A 48 11.44 1.80 5.77
N THR A 49 11.94 0.90 4.92
CA THR A 49 11.51 0.74 3.53
C THR A 49 11.23 -0.73 3.27
N VAL A 50 10.08 -1.04 2.69
CA VAL A 50 9.77 -2.40 2.23
C VAL A 50 10.67 -2.69 1.03
N VAL A 51 11.59 -3.65 1.16
CA VAL A 51 12.53 -3.99 0.07
C VAL A 51 12.15 -5.26 -0.67
N ALA A 52 11.32 -6.11 -0.06
CA ALA A 52 10.80 -7.31 -0.70
C ALA A 52 9.47 -7.75 -0.09
N VAL A 53 8.65 -8.46 -0.87
CA VAL A 53 7.39 -9.08 -0.43
C VAL A 53 7.36 -10.49 -1.00
N PHE A 54 7.17 -11.49 -0.13
CA PHE A 54 7.15 -12.91 -0.48
C PHE A 54 5.92 -13.57 0.15
N GLY A 55 4.85 -13.72 -0.63
CA GLY A 55 3.59 -14.32 -0.15
C GLY A 55 2.96 -13.53 1.00
N ASP A 56 2.98 -14.12 2.20
CA ASP A 56 2.45 -13.51 3.43
C ASP A 56 3.53 -12.82 4.29
N GLN A 57 4.76 -12.72 3.80
CA GLN A 57 5.84 -12.03 4.50
C GLN A 57 6.36 -10.85 3.68
N ALA A 58 6.89 -9.85 4.37
CA ALA A 58 7.54 -8.70 3.76
C ALA A 58 8.84 -8.39 4.50
N GLN A 59 9.86 -8.01 3.74
CA GLN A 59 11.15 -7.64 4.27
C GLN A 59 11.27 -6.12 4.31
N VAL A 60 11.57 -5.59 5.50
CA VAL A 60 11.71 -4.16 5.75
C VAL A 60 13.15 -3.86 6.12
N MET A 61 13.74 -2.91 5.39
CA MET A 61 15.04 -2.33 5.72
C MET A 61 14.82 -1.06 6.54
N TRP A 62 15.17 -1.10 7.81
CA TRP A 62 15.04 0.00 8.76
C TRP A 62 16.21 0.98 8.64
N ASP A 63 15.93 2.28 8.84
CA ASP A 63 16.95 3.32 8.72
C ASP A 63 18.00 3.22 9.85
N LYS A 64 17.59 2.70 11.02
CA LYS A 64 18.44 2.50 12.20
C LYS A 64 18.59 1.00 12.52
N PRO A 65 19.74 0.57 13.06
CA PRO A 65 19.89 -0.80 13.54
C PRO A 65 18.93 -1.05 14.70
N MET A 66 18.24 -2.19 14.68
CA MET A 66 17.19 -2.51 15.64
C MET A 66 17.74 -2.97 16.99
N LEU A 67 18.94 -3.58 16.98
CA LEU A 67 19.63 -4.04 18.17
C LEU A 67 20.89 -3.21 18.38
N VAL A 68 21.04 -2.69 19.60
CA VAL A 68 22.24 -1.94 20.00
C VAL A 68 23.47 -2.82 19.81
N GLY A 69 24.48 -2.31 19.11
CA GLY A 69 25.69 -3.05 18.78
C GLY A 69 25.60 -3.90 17.51
N THR A 70 24.48 -3.88 16.80
CA THR A 70 24.36 -4.53 15.49
C THR A 70 24.34 -3.52 14.36
N THR A 71 24.77 -3.95 13.17
CA THR A 71 24.58 -3.21 11.92
C THR A 71 23.38 -3.72 11.13
N ASN A 72 22.67 -4.72 11.65
CA ASN A 72 21.58 -5.35 10.94
C ASN A 72 20.34 -4.45 10.95
N ARG A 73 19.92 -4.10 9.74
CA ARG A 73 18.78 -3.21 9.45
C ARG A 73 17.66 -3.95 8.74
N LEU A 74 17.89 -5.18 8.31
CA LEU A 74 16.99 -5.91 7.43
C LEU A 74 16.25 -6.99 8.21
N PHE A 75 14.94 -6.86 8.31
CA PHE A 75 14.10 -7.79 9.06
C PHE A 75 12.89 -8.24 8.25
N THR A 76 12.56 -9.52 8.37
CA THR A 76 11.36 -10.11 7.79
C THR A 76 10.23 -10.01 8.80
N HIS A 77 9.07 -9.54 8.34
CA HIS A 77 7.86 -9.36 9.13
C HIS A 77 6.67 -9.99 8.42
N ASP A 78 5.65 -10.35 9.19
CA ASP A 78 4.38 -10.82 8.64
C ASP A 78 3.64 -9.69 7.91
N ARG A 79 2.87 -10.05 6.89
CA ARG A 79 2.07 -9.12 6.10
C ARG A 79 1.14 -8.28 6.97
N ILE A 80 0.49 -8.91 7.94
CA ILE A 80 -0.42 -8.24 8.88
C ILE A 80 0.30 -7.16 9.69
N PHE A 81 1.56 -7.40 10.07
CA PHE A 81 2.37 -6.41 10.77
C PHE A 81 2.66 -5.21 9.84
N VAL A 82 3.12 -5.47 8.62
CA VAL A 82 3.47 -4.42 7.66
C VAL A 82 2.25 -3.62 7.18
N GLU A 83 1.08 -4.25 7.07
CA GLU A 83 -0.19 -3.57 6.77
C GLU A 83 -0.61 -2.59 7.88
N ARG A 84 -0.19 -2.82 9.13
CA ARG A 84 -0.46 -1.93 10.27
C ARG A 84 0.54 -0.79 10.41
N LEU A 85 1.66 -0.82 9.67
CA LEU A 85 2.66 0.24 9.73
C LEU A 85 2.12 1.54 9.10
N THR A 86 2.55 2.67 9.67
CA THR A 86 2.19 3.98 9.10
C THR A 86 2.93 4.16 7.78
N ARG A 87 2.19 4.37 6.69
CA ARG A 87 2.75 4.62 5.37
C ARG A 87 3.28 6.05 5.32
N LEU A 88 4.55 6.20 5.00
CA LEU A 88 5.15 7.52 4.78
C LEU A 88 5.12 7.82 3.29
N HIS A 89 4.69 9.01 2.91
CA HIS A 89 4.81 9.45 1.52
C HIS A 89 6.29 9.58 1.16
N PRO A 90 6.69 9.24 -0.07
CA PRO A 90 8.08 9.39 -0.52
C PRO A 90 8.59 10.85 -0.46
N ASN A 91 7.70 11.83 -0.27
CA ASN A 91 8.02 13.26 -0.15
C ASN A 91 8.16 13.77 1.30
N GLU A 92 7.93 12.95 2.32
CA GLU A 92 8.02 13.34 3.74
C GLU A 92 9.48 13.28 4.26
N GLY A 93 10.42 13.75 3.45
CA GLY A 93 11.86 13.65 3.69
C GLY A 93 12.66 14.92 3.40
N GLU A 94 12.05 15.93 2.77
CA GLU A 94 12.72 17.20 2.51
C GLU A 94 11.85 18.33 3.07
N SER A 95 12.06 18.63 4.36
CA SER A 95 11.75 19.98 4.82
C SER A 95 12.77 20.90 4.13
N PRO A 96 12.37 21.83 3.24
CA PRO A 96 13.27 22.92 2.89
C PRO A 96 13.55 23.67 4.19
N GLY A 97 14.82 23.71 4.58
CA GLY A 97 15.26 24.50 5.72
C GLY A 97 14.78 25.94 5.55
N ALA A 98 14.07 26.42 6.57
CA ALA A 98 13.79 27.84 6.77
C ALA A 98 14.88 28.42 7.69
#